data_AF-A0AAW7NWR3-F1
#
_entry.id   AF-A0AAW7NWR3-F1
#
_cell.length_a   1.000
_cell.length_b   1.000
_cell.length_c   1.000
_cell.angle_alpha   90.00
_cell.angle_beta   90.00
_cell.angle_gamma   90.00
#
_symmetry.space_group_name_H-M   'P 1'
#
loop_
_entity.id
_entity.type
_entity.pdbx_description
1 polymer ?
#
loop_
_entity_poly.entity_id
_entity_poly.type
_entity_poly.pdbx_seq_one_letter_code
_entity_poly.pdbx_strand_id
1 'polypeptide(L)'
;MAKKTEQTKTVQLTVEELQGLGCQLSNILKTIKMDQVAQAGLSLAKDRDSFTFTHLATSYLSSSYEVFETIIAELDDIASQLLECDDAEELEGFRNGR
;
A
#
# COMPACT_ATOMS: atom_id res chain seq x y z
N MET A 1 -37.18 -19.29 -13.37
CA MET A 1 -35.73 -19.34 -13.15
C MET A 1 -35.11 -18.16 -13.87
N ALA A 2 -34.76 -17.09 -13.17
CA ALA A 2 -34.15 -15.93 -13.78
C ALA A 2 -32.71 -16.30 -14.15
N LYS A 3 -32.42 -16.28 -15.45
CA LYS A 3 -31.09 -16.47 -16.01
C LYS A 3 -30.23 -15.32 -15.45
N LYS A 4 -29.34 -15.62 -14.51
CA LYS A 4 -28.34 -14.67 -14.03
C LYS A 4 -27.46 -14.40 -15.24
N THR A 5 -27.73 -13.31 -15.95
CA THR A 5 -26.85 -12.82 -17.00
C THR A 5 -25.56 -12.47 -16.29
N GLU A 6 -24.55 -13.34 -16.36
CA GLU A 6 -23.18 -12.93 -16.14
C GLU A 6 -22.90 -11.89 -17.22
N GLN A 7 -23.15 -10.62 -16.91
CA GLN A 7 -22.54 -9.53 -17.64
C GLN A 7 -21.05 -9.73 -17.45
N THR A 8 -20.39 -10.31 -18.44
CA THR A 8 -18.95 -10.22 -18.61
C THR A 8 -18.63 -8.74 -18.79
N LYS A 9 -18.50 -8.03 -17.68
CA LYS A 9 -18.02 -6.66 -17.70
C LYS A 9 -16.56 -6.69 -18.15
N THR A 10 -16.24 -5.87 -19.14
CA THR A 10 -14.90 -5.80 -19.71
C THR A 10 -14.02 -4.95 -18.82
N VAL A 11 -12.87 -5.49 -18.39
CA VAL A 11 -11.85 -4.72 -17.68
C VAL A 11 -11.34 -3.58 -18.56
N GLN A 12 -11.38 -2.36 -18.03
CA GLN A 12 -10.99 -1.10 -18.67
C GLN A 12 -9.55 -0.70 -18.36
N LEU A 13 -8.93 -1.31 -17.34
CA LEU A 13 -7.50 -1.17 -17.08
C LEU A 13 -6.69 -1.82 -18.20
N THR A 14 -5.71 -1.08 -18.70
CA THR A 14 -4.70 -1.59 -19.64
C THR A 14 -3.75 -2.55 -18.93
N VAL A 15 -3.04 -3.35 -19.73
CA VAL A 15 -2.00 -4.26 -19.21
C VAL A 15 -0.90 -3.46 -18.50
N GLU A 16 -0.52 -2.32 -19.06
CA GLU A 16 0.48 -1.41 -18.50
C GLU A 16 0.05 -0.83 -17.15
N GLU A 17 -1.23 -0.44 -17.00
CA GLU A 17 -1.78 0.04 -15.72
C GLU A 17 -1.79 -1.05 -14.66
N LEU A 18 -2.23 -2.27 -15.01
CA LEU A 18 -2.17 -3.41 -14.10
C LEU A 18 -0.73 -3.73 -13.66
N GLN A 19 0.23 -3.62 -14.58
CA GLN A 19 1.66 -3.77 -14.24
C GLN A 19 2.15 -2.63 -13.33
N GLY A 20 1.66 -1.40 -13.54
CA GLY A 20 1.92 -0.24 -12.68
C GLY A 20 1.46 -0.48 -11.25
N LEU A 21 0.20 -0.91 -11.07
CA LEU A 21 -0.37 -1.27 -9.77
C LEU A 21 0.44 -2.38 -9.10
N GLY A 22 0.84 -3.41 -9.86
CA GLY A 22 1.71 -4.49 -9.36
C GLY A 22 3.10 -4.01 -8.92
N CYS A 23 3.67 -3.02 -9.62
CA CYS A 23 4.93 -2.38 -9.23
C CYS A 23 4.77 -1.58 -7.94
N GLN A 24 3.68 -0.82 -7.79
CA GLN A 24 3.38 -0.06 -6.57
C GLN A 24 3.21 -1.00 -5.38
N LEU A 25 2.40 -2.06 -5.50
CA LEU A 25 2.26 -3.10 -4.47
C LEU A 25 3.61 -3.71 -4.07
N SER A 26 4.46 -4.01 -5.05
CA SER A 26 5.80 -4.55 -4.79
C SER A 26 6.68 -3.57 -4.02
N ASN A 27 6.53 -2.26 -4.24
CA ASN A 27 7.26 -1.25 -3.49
C ASN A 27 6.73 -1.09 -2.06
N ILE A 28 5.41 -1.10 -1.86
CA ILE A 28 4.78 -1.13 -0.53
C ILE A 28 5.31 -2.32 0.29
N LEU A 29 5.36 -3.51 -0.30
CA LEU A 29 5.91 -4.70 0.36
C LEU A 29 7.39 -4.56 0.75
N LYS A 30 8.21 -3.89 -0.08
CA LYS A 30 9.61 -3.59 0.27
C LYS A 30 9.67 -2.64 1.47
N THR A 31 8.83 -1.60 1.50
CA THR A 31 8.75 -0.65 2.61
C THR A 31 8.36 -1.34 3.91
N ILE A 32 7.33 -2.19 3.89
CA ILE A 32 6.91 -3.00 5.06
C ILE A 32 8.06 -3.89 5.53
N LYS A 33 8.80 -4.51 4.60
CA LYS A 33 9.96 -5.34 4.94
C LYS A 33 11.10 -4.55 5.58
N MET A 34 11.35 -3.32 5.12
CA MET A 34 12.33 -2.42 5.76
C MET A 34 11.88 -2.00 7.15
N ASP A 35 10.59 -1.72 7.34
CA ASP A 35 10.02 -1.42 8.66
C ASP A 35 10.21 -2.59 9.65
N GLN A 36 9.98 -3.83 9.21
CA GLN A 36 10.26 -5.03 10.02
C GLN A 36 11.74 -5.14 10.45
N VAL A 37 12.67 -4.76 9.57
CA VAL A 37 14.11 -4.73 9.92
C VAL A 37 14.39 -3.66 10.97
N ALA A 38 13.76 -2.48 10.85
CA ALA A 38 13.88 -1.42 11.87
C ALA A 38 13.33 -1.88 13.23
N GLN A 39 12.18 -2.55 13.26
CA GLN A 39 11.60 -3.13 14.48
C GLN A 39 12.52 -4.20 15.12
N ALA A 40 13.18 -5.03 14.30
CA ALA A 40 14.18 -5.98 14.81
C ALA A 40 15.38 -5.25 15.43
N GLY A 41 15.84 -4.16 14.82
CA GLY A 41 16.87 -3.28 15.37
C GLY A 41 16.50 -2.69 16.74
N LEU A 42 15.24 -2.24 16.91
CA LEU A 42 14.73 -1.78 18.20
C LEU A 42 14.74 -2.89 19.27
N SER A 43 14.36 -4.10 18.88
CA SER A 43 14.36 -5.26 19.78
C SER A 43 15.78 -5.55 20.29
N LEU A 44 16.78 -5.50 19.40
CA LEU A 44 18.18 -5.66 19.79
C LEU A 44 18.69 -4.52 20.69
N ALA A 45 18.27 -3.28 20.41
CA ALA A 45 18.65 -2.13 21.23
C ALA A 45 18.09 -2.24 22.66
N LYS A 46 16.86 -2.77 22.80
CA LYS A 46 16.21 -3.04 24.10
C LYS A 46 17.05 -3.97 24.98
N ASP A 47 17.64 -5.00 24.37
CA ASP A 47 18.46 -5.98 25.08
C ASP A 47 19.85 -5.42 25.47
N ARG A 48 20.30 -4.36 24.80
CA ARG A 48 21.60 -3.72 25.04
C ARG A 48 21.56 -2.73 26.19
N ASP A 49 20.77 -1.67 26.07
CA ASP A 49 20.62 -0.65 27.10
C ASP A 49 19.37 0.25 26.89
N SER A 50 18.84 0.77 28.00
CA SER A 50 17.62 1.58 28.01
C SER A 50 17.77 2.93 27.30
N PHE A 51 18.95 3.53 27.30
CA PHE A 51 19.15 4.86 26.70
C PHE A 51 19.12 4.77 25.18
N THR A 52 19.90 3.84 24.61
CA THR A 52 19.93 3.56 23.18
C THR A 52 18.55 3.12 22.69
N PHE A 53 17.88 2.24 23.42
CA PHE A 53 16.52 1.82 23.09
C PHE A 53 15.55 3.00 23.03
N THR A 54 15.53 3.84 24.08
CA THR A 54 14.60 4.97 24.16
C THR A 54 14.83 5.96 23.01
N HIS A 55 16.09 6.25 22.69
CA HIS A 55 16.44 7.14 21.59
C HIS A 55 15.94 6.58 20.24
N LEU A 56 16.28 5.33 19.92
CA LEU A 56 15.87 4.71 18.65
C LEU A 56 14.35 4.52 18.56
N ALA A 57 13.69 4.13 19.66
CA ALA A 57 12.24 3.95 19.69
C ALA A 57 11.51 5.26 19.45
N THR A 58 12.00 6.37 20.01
CA THR A 58 11.42 7.71 19.79
C THR A 58 11.54 8.11 18.32
N SER A 59 12.72 7.94 17.73
CA SER A 59 12.94 8.23 16.29
C SER A 59 12.07 7.35 15.39
N TYR A 60 12.02 6.05 15.66
CA TYR A 60 11.18 5.13 14.90
C TYR A 60 9.70 5.51 14.97
N LEU A 61 9.16 5.74 16.16
CA LEU A 61 7.76 6.12 16.33
C LEU A 61 7.43 7.44 15.61
N SER A 62 8.37 8.40 15.60
CA SER A 62 8.17 9.68 14.91
C SER A 62 8.03 9.54 13.39
N SER A 63 8.71 8.56 12.77
CA SER A 63 8.64 8.34 11.31
C SER A 63 7.66 7.26 10.89
N SER A 64 7.45 6.24 11.74
CA SER A 64 6.67 5.06 11.40
C SER A 64 5.20 5.40 11.13
N TYR A 65 4.65 6.37 11.86
CA TYR A 65 3.27 6.82 11.65
C TYR A 65 3.05 7.38 10.24
N GLU A 66 3.91 8.31 9.79
CA GLU A 66 3.84 8.90 8.44
C GLU A 66 4.02 7.85 7.34
N VAL A 67 4.92 6.88 7.56
CA VAL A 67 5.12 5.76 6.64
C VAL A 67 3.86 4.91 6.52
N PHE A 68 3.19 4.59 7.62
CA PHE A 68 1.96 3.79 7.59
C PHE A 68 0.78 4.55 6.98
N GLU A 69 0.63 5.86 7.24
CA GLU A 69 -0.37 6.67 6.54
C GLU A 69 -0.16 6.66 5.03
N THR A 70 1.09 6.79 4.59
CA THR A 70 1.45 6.71 3.16
C THR A 70 1.09 5.34 2.57
N ILE A 71 1.45 4.25 3.26
CA ILE A 71 1.11 2.88 2.81
C ILE A 71 -0.40 2.68 2.70
N ILE A 72 -1.17 3.16 3.69
CA ILE A 72 -2.63 3.02 3.67
C ILE A 72 -3.23 3.78 2.48
N ALA A 73 -2.79 5.02 2.24
CA ALA A 73 -3.26 5.81 1.13
C ALA A 73 -2.92 5.15 -0.23
N GLU A 74 -1.70 4.65 -0.40
CA GLU A 74 -1.31 3.96 -1.64
C GLU A 74 -2.09 2.65 -1.83
N LEU A 75 -2.34 1.88 -0.76
CA LEU A 75 -3.15 0.66 -0.84
C LEU A 75 -4.61 0.95 -1.18
N ASP A 76 -5.18 2.03 -0.63
CA ASP A 76 -6.56 2.45 -0.88
C ASP A 76 -6.75 2.91 -2.34
N ASP A 77 -5.79 3.67 -2.87
CA ASP A 77 -5.77 4.07 -4.29
C ASP A 77 -5.71 2.85 -5.22
N ILE A 78 -4.79 1.91 -4.96
CA ILE A 78 -4.67 0.66 -5.73
C ILE A 78 -5.95 -0.16 -5.63
N ALA A 79 -6.52 -0.30 -4.43
CA ALA A 79 -7.75 -1.06 -4.22
C ALA A 79 -8.93 -0.44 -4.97
N SER A 80 -9.04 0.89 -4.96
CA SER A 80 -10.10 1.63 -5.65
C SER A 80 -10.01 1.43 -7.17
N GLN A 81 -8.82 1.59 -7.76
CA GLN A 81 -8.61 1.34 -9.20
C GLN A 81 -8.90 -0.11 -9.60
N LEU A 82 -8.56 -1.09 -8.75
CA LEU A 82 -8.86 -2.50 -9.01
C LEU A 82 -10.35 -2.82 -8.83
N LEU A 83 -11.04 -2.18 -7.89
CA LEU A 83 -12.47 -2.36 -7.66
C LEU A 83 -13.29 -1.80 -8.82
N GLU A 84 -12.94 -0.60 -9.27
CA GLU A 84 -13.57 0.10 -10.39
C GLU A 84 -12.95 -0.27 -11.74
N CYS A 85 -12.26 -1.42 -11.83
CA CYS A 85 -11.54 -1.82 -13.04
C CYS A 85 -12.44 -2.06 -14.26
N ASP A 86 -13.76 -2.08 -14.09
CA ASP A 86 -14.78 -2.22 -15.12
C ASP A 86 -15.56 -0.91 -15.40
N ASP A 87 -15.25 0.18 -14.69
CA ASP A 87 -15.88 1.50 -14.81
C ASP A 87 -14.90 2.53 -15.39
N ALA A 88 -15.09 2.89 -16.66
CA ALA A 88 -14.20 3.83 -17.34
C ALA A 88 -14.28 5.26 -16.79
N GLU A 89 -15.45 5.68 -16.27
CA GLU A 89 -15.66 7.05 -15.76
C GLU A 89 -14.92 7.23 -14.43
N GLU A 90 -15.03 6.25 -13.53
CA GLU A 90 -14.29 6.28 -12.27
C GLU A 90 -12.78 6.19 -12.49
N LEU A 91 -12.31 5.35 -13.42
CA LEU A 91 -10.90 5.25 -13.80
C LEU A 91 -10.32 6.54 -14.40
N GLU A 92 -11.11 7.29 -15.18
CA GLU A 92 -10.69 8.62 -15.64
C GLU A 92 -10.50 9.61 -14.48
N GLY A 93 -11.24 9.43 -13.38
CA GLY A 93 -11.01 10.15 -12.13
C GLY A 93 -9.58 9.94 -11.62
N PHE A 94 -9.17 8.68 -11.43
CA PHE A 94 -7.82 8.35 -10.93
C PHE A 94 -6.70 8.82 -11.87
N ARG A 95 -6.88 8.69 -13.19
CA ARG A 95 -5.89 9.15 -14.19
C ARG A 95 -5.66 10.66 -14.18
N ASN A 96 -6.68 11.44 -13.81
CA ASN A 96 -6.63 12.91 -13.79
C ASN A 96 -6.24 13.48 -12.40
N GLY A 97 -5.82 12.63 -11.45
CA GLY A 97 -5.29 13.06 -10.16
C GLY A 97 -6.37 13.50 -9.16
N ARG A 98 -7.52 12.80 -9.17
CA ARG A 98 -8.53 12.94 -8.12
C ARG A 98 -8.03 12.45 -6.77
#